data_AF-A0A0H4AC51-F1
#
_entry.id   AF-A0A0H4AC51-F1
#
_cell.length_a   1.000
_cell.length_b   1.000
_cell.length_c   1.000
_cell.angle_alpha   90.00
_cell.angle_beta   90.00
_cell.angle_gamma   90.00
#
_symmetry.space_group_name_H-M   'P 1'
#
loop_
_entity.id
_entity.type
_entity.pdbx_description
1 polymer ?
#
loop_
_entity_poly.entity_id
_entity_poly.type
_entity_poly.pdbx_seq_one_letter_code
_entity_poly.pdbx_strand_id
1 'polypeptide(L)'
;LECVHCSSNDGTDCSGEATTCTDDLTRCWTITTELTQVSDTFHRVFKFCGREKEPTTIYREESSTTFFQVEIHYCETDNCNQKPGEITPRDNTPNGVKCKHCFEDHSSDCETEETRECTGDMNKCLFMSGLLCYNGEDYYDCTHRICTNIASPEEHPFYNDFISGDIKKLEVTEGISD
;
A
#
# COMPACT_ATOMS: atom_id res chain seq x y z
N LEU A 1 -4.01 -27.45 -2.89
CA LEU A 1 -3.26 -26.37 -2.22
C LEU A 1 -3.92 -26.12 -0.88
N GLU A 2 -3.18 -26.22 0.20
CA GLU A 2 -3.61 -25.79 1.54
C GLU A 2 -2.79 -24.57 1.97
N CYS A 3 -3.45 -23.53 2.47
CA CYS A 3 -2.77 -22.29 2.90
C CYS A 3 -3.20 -21.92 4.31
N VAL A 4 -2.27 -21.39 5.11
CA VAL A 4 -2.59 -20.77 6.39
C VAL A 4 -3.54 -19.60 6.13
N HIS A 5 -4.62 -19.55 6.91
CA HIS A 5 -5.59 -18.45 6.89
C HIS A 5 -5.58 -17.71 8.23
N CYS A 6 -5.05 -16.48 8.25
CA CYS A 6 -5.05 -15.63 9.44
C CYS A 6 -4.84 -14.16 9.11
N SER A 7 -5.10 -13.30 10.10
CA SER A 7 -4.67 -11.91 10.09
C SER A 7 -4.20 -11.48 11.47
N SER A 8 -3.28 -10.51 11.50
CA SER A 8 -2.86 -9.80 12.72
C SER A 8 -2.69 -8.32 12.41
N ASN A 9 -3.06 -7.49 13.39
CA ASN A 9 -2.78 -6.04 13.38
C ASN A 9 -1.56 -5.68 14.25
N ASP A 10 -0.82 -6.69 14.71
CA ASP A 10 0.36 -6.56 15.55
C ASP A 10 1.45 -7.48 15.00
N GLY A 11 2.54 -6.88 14.50
CA GLY A 11 3.68 -7.57 13.92
C GLY A 11 3.48 -8.07 12.48
N THR A 12 4.47 -8.84 12.02
CA THR A 12 4.52 -9.38 10.65
C THR A 12 4.12 -10.86 10.57
N ASP A 13 3.67 -11.45 11.68
CA ASP A 13 3.26 -12.85 11.71
C ASP A 13 1.87 -13.05 12.32
N CYS A 14 1.22 -14.12 11.90
CA CYS A 14 -0.04 -14.58 12.46
C CYS A 14 -0.10 -16.10 12.42
N SER A 15 -0.81 -16.66 13.39
CA SER A 15 -1.12 -18.09 13.47
C SER A 15 -2.57 -18.34 13.08
N GLY A 16 -2.80 -19.37 12.28
CA GLY A 16 -4.13 -19.79 11.86
C GLY A 16 -4.11 -21.22 11.34
N GLU A 17 -5.30 -21.77 11.10
CA GLU A 17 -5.43 -23.10 10.50
C GLU A 17 -5.15 -23.05 9.00
N ALA A 18 -4.63 -24.16 8.47
CA ALA A 18 -4.52 -24.35 7.05
C ALA A 18 -5.89 -24.73 6.47
N THR A 19 -6.29 -24.07 5.39
CA THR A 19 -7.55 -24.33 4.71
C THR A 19 -7.29 -24.77 3.28
N THR A 20 -8.07 -25.72 2.78
CA THR A 20 -8.00 -26.16 1.39
C THR A 20 -8.52 -25.05 0.47
N CYS A 21 -7.69 -24.60 -0.46
CA CYS A 21 -8.07 -23.61 -1.45
C CYS A 21 -9.03 -24.20 -2.50
N THR A 22 -9.97 -23.39 -2.99
CA THR A 22 -10.84 -23.77 -4.11
C THR A 22 -10.07 -23.87 -5.42
N ASP A 23 -10.64 -24.53 -6.43
CA ASP A 23 -9.96 -24.84 -7.70
C ASP A 23 -9.41 -23.60 -8.43
N ASP A 24 -9.98 -22.42 -8.20
CA ASP A 24 -9.56 -21.15 -8.79
C ASP A 24 -8.49 -20.40 -7.99
N LEU A 25 -8.17 -20.86 -6.77
CA LEU A 25 -7.20 -20.24 -5.86
C LEU A 25 -5.92 -21.08 -5.81
N THR A 26 -5.03 -20.82 -6.75
CA THR A 26 -3.82 -21.62 -6.99
C THR A 26 -2.59 -21.16 -6.22
N ARG A 27 -2.74 -20.22 -5.28
CA ARG A 27 -1.63 -19.57 -4.56
C ARG A 27 -1.93 -19.41 -3.06
N CYS A 28 -0.91 -19.57 -2.23
CA CYS A 28 -0.93 -19.08 -0.85
C CYS A 28 -0.33 -17.68 -0.83
N TRP A 29 -1.09 -16.71 -0.34
CA TRP A 29 -0.69 -15.32 -0.25
C TRP A 29 -0.27 -14.99 1.18
N THR A 30 0.73 -14.11 1.28
CA THR A 30 1.10 -13.36 2.47
C THR A 30 1.17 -11.90 2.08
N ILE A 31 0.31 -11.06 2.65
CA ILE A 31 0.35 -9.61 2.49
C ILE A 31 0.81 -9.03 3.80
N THR A 32 1.85 -8.20 3.77
CA THR A 32 2.37 -7.50 4.93
C THR A 32 2.34 -6.01 4.67
N THR A 33 1.83 -5.24 5.62
CA THR A 33 1.76 -3.79 5.52
C THR A 33 2.59 -3.13 6.59
N GLU A 34 3.30 -2.06 6.25
CA GLU A 34 3.93 -1.15 7.19
C GLU A 34 3.27 0.22 7.06
N LEU A 35 2.81 0.75 8.18
CA LEU A 35 2.31 2.12 8.28
C LEU A 35 3.13 2.83 9.35
N THR A 36 3.95 3.79 8.95
CA THR A 36 4.61 4.69 9.88
C THR A 36 3.88 6.02 9.88
N GLN A 37 3.39 6.45 11.03
CA GLN A 37 2.78 7.77 11.24
C GLN A 37 3.60 8.52 12.28
N VAL A 38 4.21 9.64 11.88
CA VAL A 38 5.12 10.45 12.69
C VAL A 38 6.31 9.62 13.19
N SER A 39 6.18 8.95 14.34
CA SER A 39 7.22 8.11 14.95
C SER A 39 6.77 6.68 15.26
N ASP A 40 5.48 6.39 15.11
CA ASP A 40 4.91 5.08 15.44
C ASP A 40 4.76 4.25 14.18
N THR A 41 5.32 3.04 14.19
CA THR A 41 5.25 2.08 13.10
C THR A 41 4.32 0.94 13.49
N PHE A 42 3.37 0.66 12.60
CA PHE A 42 2.37 -0.40 12.75
C PHE A 42 2.54 -1.41 11.63
N HIS A 43 2.52 -2.68 11.98
CA HIS A 43 2.57 -3.78 11.03
C HIS A 43 1.27 -4.56 11.04
N ARG A 44 0.84 -5.00 9.86
CA ARG A 44 -0.26 -5.93 9.71
C ARG A 44 0.14 -7.03 8.76
N VAL A 45 -0.42 -8.21 8.96
CA VAL A 45 -0.20 -9.36 8.08
C VAL A 45 -1.51 -10.07 7.80
N PHE A 46 -1.67 -10.54 6.57
CA PHE A 46 -2.78 -11.34 6.10
C PHE A 46 -2.22 -12.56 5.37
N LYS A 47 -2.73 -13.74 5.71
CA LYS A 47 -2.40 -15.01 5.05
C LYS A 47 -3.68 -15.64 4.55
N PHE A 48 -3.76 -16.00 3.27
CA PHE A 48 -4.98 -16.56 2.67
C PHE A 48 -4.73 -17.27 1.33
N CYS A 49 -5.73 -17.99 0.83
CA CYS A 49 -5.74 -18.54 -0.52
C CYS A 49 -6.06 -17.43 -1.54
N GLY A 50 -5.22 -17.22 -2.55
CA GLY A 50 -5.42 -16.18 -3.56
C GLY A 50 -5.28 -16.68 -5.01
N ARG A 51 -5.62 -15.80 -5.95
CA ARG A 51 -5.55 -16.06 -7.40
C ARG A 51 -4.17 -15.71 -7.96
N GLU A 52 -3.96 -15.97 -9.24
CA GLU A 52 -2.70 -15.73 -9.95
C GLU A 52 -2.40 -14.26 -10.27
N LYS A 53 -3.35 -13.35 -10.00
CA LYS A 53 -3.44 -12.10 -10.77
C LYS A 53 -2.29 -11.11 -10.57
N GLU A 54 -1.56 -11.15 -9.45
CA GLU A 54 -0.49 -10.17 -9.18
C GLU A 54 0.86 -10.84 -8.89
N PRO A 55 1.96 -10.35 -9.50
CA PRO A 55 3.30 -10.75 -9.11
C PRO A 55 3.57 -10.38 -7.64
N THR A 56 4.58 -11.01 -7.03
CA THR A 56 5.20 -10.47 -5.82
C THR A 56 5.55 -9.00 -6.08
N THR A 57 5.00 -8.09 -5.29
CA THR A 57 5.16 -6.65 -5.50
C THR A 57 5.37 -5.95 -4.18
N ILE A 58 6.07 -4.83 -4.24
CA ILE A 58 6.20 -3.90 -3.13
C ILE A 58 5.58 -2.59 -3.59
N TYR A 59 4.52 -2.17 -2.91
CA TYR A 59 3.91 -0.86 -3.04
C TYR A 59 4.49 0.08 -2.00
N ARG A 60 4.79 1.32 -2.37
CA ARG A 60 5.21 2.38 -1.43
C ARG A 60 4.57 3.70 -1.77
N GLU A 61 4.20 4.42 -0.72
CA GLU A 61 3.82 5.82 -0.80
C GLU A 61 4.32 6.60 0.42
N GLU A 62 4.62 7.89 0.23
CA GLU A 62 5.17 8.70 1.31
C GLU A 62 4.78 10.17 1.24
N SER A 63 4.29 10.66 2.37
CA SER A 63 4.09 12.07 2.68
C SER A 63 5.15 12.58 3.67
N SER A 64 4.95 13.78 4.23
CA SER A 64 5.83 14.32 5.27
C SER A 64 5.67 13.67 6.64
N THR A 65 4.52 13.06 6.90
CA THR A 65 4.15 12.52 8.21
C THR A 65 3.84 11.03 8.16
N THR A 66 3.66 10.47 6.97
CA THR A 66 3.16 9.11 6.78
C THR A 66 3.98 8.40 5.72
N PHE A 67 4.42 7.18 6.03
CA PHE A 67 4.94 6.23 5.07
C PHE A 67 4.06 4.98 5.11
N PHE A 68 3.65 4.52 3.93
CA PHE A 68 2.89 3.29 3.80
C PHE A 68 3.54 2.37 2.77
N GLN A 69 3.70 1.10 3.16
CA GLN A 69 4.22 0.05 2.30
C GLN A 69 3.32 -1.18 2.37
N VAL A 70 3.13 -1.82 1.22
CA VAL A 70 2.51 -3.15 1.12
C VAL A 70 3.48 -4.07 0.41
N GLU A 71 3.74 -5.22 1.00
CA GLU A 71 4.55 -6.28 0.40
C GLU A 71 3.70 -7.52 0.24
N ILE A 72 3.61 -7.99 -1.00
CA ILE A 72 2.78 -9.14 -1.38
C ILE A 72 3.73 -10.25 -1.78
N HIS A 73 3.65 -11.39 -1.09
CA HIS A 73 4.36 -12.60 -1.43
C HIS A 73 3.36 -13.73 -1.71
N TYR A 74 3.67 -14.58 -2.69
CA TYR A 74 2.92 -15.81 -2.90
C TYR A 74 3.83 -17.03 -3.05
N CYS A 75 3.24 -18.19 -2.83
CA CYS A 75 3.88 -19.48 -3.07
C CYS A 75 2.84 -20.53 -3.48
N GLU A 76 3.28 -21.64 -4.07
CA GLU A 76 2.42 -22.60 -4.80
C GLU A 76 2.32 -24.00 -4.15
N THR A 77 2.96 -24.21 -3.00
CA THR A 77 2.97 -25.52 -2.32
C THR A 77 2.17 -25.49 -1.02
N ASP A 78 1.66 -26.64 -0.59
CA ASP A 78 0.88 -26.71 0.65
C ASP A 78 1.66 -26.11 1.83
N ASN A 79 0.97 -25.28 2.62
CA ASN A 79 1.46 -24.65 3.84
C ASN A 79 2.69 -23.74 3.67
N CYS A 80 2.99 -23.30 2.44
CA CYS A 80 4.20 -22.53 2.16
C CYS A 80 4.20 -21.12 2.80
N ASN A 81 3.02 -20.56 3.10
CA ASN A 81 2.87 -19.24 3.70
C ASN A 81 2.92 -19.24 5.24
N GLN A 82 3.42 -20.31 5.88
CA GLN A 82 3.50 -20.40 7.34
C GLN A 82 4.47 -19.39 7.98
N LYS A 83 5.52 -18.99 7.28
CA LYS A 83 6.53 -18.07 7.80
C LYS A 83 5.96 -16.67 8.07
N PRO A 84 6.61 -15.88 8.95
CA PRO A 84 6.35 -14.46 9.04
C PRO A 84 6.43 -13.79 7.67
N GLY A 85 5.60 -12.77 7.47
CA GLY A 85 5.66 -11.93 6.29
C GLY A 85 6.95 -11.11 6.24
N GLU A 86 7.35 -10.76 5.02
CA GLU A 86 8.56 -10.00 4.74
C GLU A 86 8.23 -8.50 4.70
N ILE A 87 9.16 -7.68 5.18
CA ILE A 87 9.15 -6.23 4.99
C ILE A 87 10.56 -5.83 4.54
N THR A 88 10.65 -5.47 3.28
CA THR A 88 11.84 -4.90 2.68
C THR A 88 12.01 -3.47 3.19
N PRO A 89 13.11 -3.15 3.90
CA PRO A 89 13.34 -1.80 4.41
C PRO A 89 13.35 -0.77 3.28
N ARG A 90 12.76 0.40 3.53
CA ARG A 90 12.80 1.52 2.59
C ARG A 90 14.21 2.05 2.39
N ASP A 91 14.54 2.36 1.14
CA ASP A 91 15.69 3.21 0.80
C ASP A 91 15.30 4.69 0.92
N ASN A 92 15.95 5.39 1.85
CA ASN A 92 15.74 6.82 2.12
C ASN A 92 16.69 7.71 1.31
N THR A 93 17.49 7.14 0.40
CA THR A 93 18.37 7.90 -0.48
C THR A 93 17.52 8.70 -1.48
N PRO A 94 17.69 10.03 -1.56
CA PRO A 94 16.97 10.82 -2.54
C PRO A 94 17.28 10.37 -3.97
N ASN A 95 16.25 10.26 -4.82
CA ASN A 95 16.37 9.72 -6.17
C ASN A 95 16.32 10.78 -7.28
N GLY A 96 16.27 12.06 -6.91
CA GLY A 96 16.23 13.20 -7.83
C GLY A 96 14.84 13.51 -8.41
N VAL A 97 13.81 12.69 -8.15
CA VAL A 97 12.42 13.00 -8.51
C VAL A 97 11.83 13.95 -7.47
N LYS A 98 11.13 14.99 -7.93
CA LYS A 98 10.34 15.89 -7.07
C LYS A 98 8.87 15.79 -7.39
N CYS A 99 8.04 15.73 -6.35
CA CYS A 99 6.58 15.75 -6.48
C CYS A 99 5.99 16.94 -5.74
N LYS A 100 4.89 17.50 -6.25
CA LYS A 100 4.05 18.40 -5.46
C LYS A 100 3.62 17.68 -4.19
N HIS A 101 3.60 18.41 -3.07
CA HIS A 101 3.33 17.83 -1.75
C HIS A 101 2.28 18.63 -1.00
N CYS A 102 1.18 18.00 -0.63
CA CYS A 102 0.13 18.60 0.19
C CYS A 102 -0.75 17.54 0.86
N PHE A 103 -1.45 17.98 1.90
CA PHE A 103 -2.48 17.24 2.60
C PHE A 103 -3.56 18.23 3.05
N GLU A 104 -4.83 17.93 2.75
CA GLU A 104 -5.97 18.75 3.17
C GLU A 104 -7.11 17.86 3.68
N ASP A 105 -7.54 18.14 4.91
CA ASP A 105 -8.68 17.50 5.55
C ASP A 105 -10.00 18.06 5.01
N HIS A 106 -11.00 17.19 4.85
CA HIS A 106 -12.34 17.57 4.38
C HIS A 106 -12.36 18.34 3.05
N SER A 107 -11.34 18.10 2.19
CA SER A 107 -11.19 18.69 0.87
C SER A 107 -11.04 17.61 -0.20
N SER A 108 -11.42 17.97 -1.43
CA SER A 108 -11.24 17.14 -2.65
C SER A 108 -10.12 17.65 -3.57
N ASP A 109 -9.40 18.66 -3.10
CA ASP A 109 -8.32 19.30 -3.80
C ASP A 109 -7.24 19.79 -2.83
N CYS A 110 -5.99 19.75 -3.27
CA CYS A 110 -4.88 20.40 -2.61
C CYS A 110 -3.92 20.93 -3.68
N GLU A 111 -4.12 22.19 -4.03
CA GLU A 111 -3.24 22.90 -4.97
C GLU A 111 -2.10 23.54 -4.20
N THR A 112 -0.88 23.22 -4.61
CA THR A 112 0.35 23.61 -3.93
C THR A 112 1.47 23.80 -4.94
N GLU A 113 2.38 24.72 -4.64
CA GLU A 113 3.67 24.85 -5.34
C GLU A 113 4.81 24.24 -4.52
N GLU A 114 4.52 23.76 -3.30
CA GLU A 114 5.49 23.05 -2.49
C GLU A 114 5.82 21.70 -3.11
N THR A 115 7.11 21.37 -3.15
CA THR A 115 7.60 20.11 -3.68
C THR A 115 8.46 19.39 -2.66
N ARG A 116 8.45 18.05 -2.70
CA ARG A 116 9.31 17.18 -1.89
C ARG A 116 10.15 16.29 -2.80
N GLU A 117 11.39 16.03 -2.39
CA GLU A 117 12.26 15.05 -3.06
C GLU A 117 11.85 13.63 -2.65
N CYS A 118 11.63 12.78 -3.64
CA CYS A 118 11.31 11.38 -3.43
C CYS A 118 12.58 10.55 -3.20
N THR A 119 12.42 9.35 -2.65
CA THR A 119 13.54 8.49 -2.26
C THR A 119 13.40 7.08 -2.83
N GLY A 120 14.52 6.39 -3.00
CA GLY A 120 14.53 4.99 -3.38
C GLY A 120 13.80 4.75 -4.70
N ASP A 121 12.88 3.80 -4.70
CA ASP A 121 12.08 3.39 -5.86
C ASP A 121 10.83 4.23 -6.11
N MET A 122 10.49 5.17 -5.21
CA MET A 122 9.34 6.06 -5.39
C MET A 122 9.63 7.14 -6.44
N ASN A 123 9.44 6.80 -7.71
CA ASN A 123 9.82 7.62 -8.85
C ASN A 123 8.64 8.30 -9.57
N LYS A 124 7.42 8.16 -9.04
CA LYS A 124 6.20 8.82 -9.54
C LYS A 124 5.55 9.68 -8.46
N CYS A 125 4.65 10.55 -8.90
CA CYS A 125 3.80 11.35 -8.03
C CYS A 125 2.39 10.78 -8.03
N LEU A 126 1.80 10.70 -6.85
CA LEU A 126 0.42 10.29 -6.64
C LEU A 126 -0.41 11.49 -6.20
N PHE A 127 -1.59 11.64 -6.78
CA PHE A 127 -2.65 12.48 -6.26
C PHE A 127 -3.88 11.63 -5.98
N MET A 128 -4.37 11.70 -4.75
CA MET A 128 -5.52 10.92 -4.31
C MET A 128 -6.48 11.80 -3.51
N SER A 129 -7.77 11.69 -3.78
CA SER A 129 -8.84 12.38 -3.06
C SER A 129 -10.05 11.48 -2.88
N GLY A 130 -10.72 11.56 -1.74
CA GLY A 130 -11.91 10.77 -1.44
C GLY A 130 -11.96 10.37 0.03
N LEU A 131 -12.75 9.33 0.33
CA LEU A 131 -13.00 8.79 1.65
C LEU A 131 -11.80 7.98 2.17
N LEU A 132 -10.68 8.65 2.43
CA LEU A 132 -9.36 8.04 2.67
C LEU A 132 -8.92 8.11 4.13
N CYS A 133 -9.23 9.20 4.82
CA CYS A 133 -8.72 9.48 6.17
C CYS A 133 -9.69 8.97 7.23
N TYR A 134 -9.17 8.53 8.39
CA TYR A 134 -9.95 7.97 9.49
C TYR A 134 -9.69 8.73 10.78
N ASN A 135 -10.75 9.13 11.49
CA ASN A 135 -10.65 9.94 12.71
C ASN A 135 -10.77 9.11 14.01
N GLY A 136 -10.87 7.78 13.91
CA GLY A 136 -11.14 6.91 15.05
C GLY A 136 -12.57 6.36 15.10
N GLU A 137 -13.51 6.99 14.39
CA GLU A 137 -14.92 6.61 14.34
C GLU A 137 -15.39 6.33 12.91
N ASP A 138 -15.14 7.26 11.99
CA ASP A 138 -15.58 7.19 10.59
C ASP A 138 -14.46 7.60 9.64
N TYR A 139 -14.56 7.13 8.40
CA TYR A 139 -13.77 7.67 7.32
C TYR A 139 -14.35 9.01 6.85
N TYR A 140 -13.48 9.91 6.39
CA TYR A 140 -13.86 11.21 5.87
C TYR A 140 -13.04 11.58 4.63
N ASP A 141 -13.58 12.53 3.86
CA ASP A 141 -12.90 13.05 2.68
C ASP A 141 -11.59 13.72 3.07
N CYS A 142 -10.50 13.33 2.43
CA CYS A 142 -9.24 14.08 2.47
C CYS A 142 -8.55 13.96 1.12
N THR A 143 -7.54 14.81 0.91
CA THR A 143 -6.77 14.85 -0.33
C THR A 143 -5.30 14.98 -0.05
N HIS A 144 -4.46 14.31 -0.83
CA HIS A 144 -3.02 14.48 -0.74
C HIS A 144 -2.30 14.34 -2.09
N ARG A 145 -1.11 14.95 -2.16
CA ARG A 145 -0.11 14.73 -3.20
C ARG A 145 1.15 14.17 -2.56
N ILE A 146 1.64 13.03 -3.03
CA ILE A 146 2.72 12.27 -2.41
C ILE A 146 3.63 11.58 -3.42
N CYS A 147 4.78 11.07 -2.96
CA CYS A 147 5.65 10.20 -3.77
C CYS A 147 5.11 8.76 -3.76
N THR A 148 5.24 8.04 -4.87
CA THR A 148 4.89 6.61 -4.97
C THR A 148 5.78 5.87 -5.95
N ASN A 149 5.80 4.54 -5.88
CA ASN A 149 6.53 3.67 -6.82
C ASN A 149 5.64 2.99 -7.88
N ILE A 150 4.31 3.20 -7.86
CA ILE A 150 3.42 2.66 -8.89
C ILE A 150 3.50 3.44 -10.19
N ALA A 151 3.33 2.74 -11.31
CA ALA A 151 3.35 3.32 -12.65
C ALA A 151 1.97 3.80 -13.12
N SER A 152 0.89 3.24 -12.59
CA SER A 152 -0.48 3.61 -12.95
C SER A 152 -1.47 3.42 -11.80
N PRO A 153 -2.65 4.09 -11.83
CA PRO A 153 -3.67 3.96 -10.78
C PRO A 153 -4.09 2.52 -10.47
N GLU A 154 -4.14 1.65 -11.48
CA GLU A 154 -4.55 0.24 -11.36
C GLU A 154 -3.67 -0.57 -10.41
N GLU A 155 -2.43 -0.14 -10.19
CA GLU A 155 -1.46 -0.80 -9.31
C GLU A 155 -1.63 -0.38 -7.84
N HIS A 156 -2.47 0.61 -7.56
CA HIS A 156 -2.73 1.06 -6.19
C HIS A 156 -3.46 -0.04 -5.39
N PRO A 157 -3.03 -0.37 -4.15
CA PRO A 157 -3.65 -1.43 -3.35
C PRO A 157 -5.15 -1.24 -3.11
N PHE A 158 -5.61 0.02 -3.11
CA PHE A 158 -7.00 0.41 -2.94
C PHE A 158 -7.69 0.80 -4.26
N TYR A 159 -7.20 0.33 -5.41
CA TYR A 159 -7.82 0.64 -6.71
C TYR A 159 -9.30 0.21 -6.79
N ASN A 160 -9.68 -0.88 -6.12
CA ASN A 160 -11.08 -1.28 -6.06
C ASN A 160 -11.96 -0.23 -5.36
N ASP A 161 -11.41 0.53 -4.43
CA ASP A 161 -12.12 1.60 -3.72
C ASP A 161 -12.29 2.84 -4.62
N PHE A 162 -11.42 3.00 -5.63
CA PHE A 162 -11.64 3.95 -6.73
C PHE A 162 -12.76 3.49 -7.66
N ILE A 163 -12.84 2.19 -7.96
CA ILE A 163 -13.93 1.64 -8.78
C ILE A 163 -15.28 1.68 -8.05
N SER A 164 -15.31 1.48 -6.72
CA SER A 164 -16.54 1.61 -5.92
C SER A 164 -17.00 3.06 -5.75
N GLY A 165 -16.09 4.02 -5.89
CA GLY A 165 -16.35 5.46 -5.79
C GLY A 165 -16.03 6.07 -4.43
N ASP A 166 -15.45 5.31 -3.50
CA ASP A 166 -14.98 5.82 -2.21
C ASP A 166 -13.75 6.73 -2.42
N ILE A 167 -12.83 6.30 -3.27
CA ILE A 167 -11.77 7.15 -3.82
C ILE A 167 -12.35 7.86 -5.05
N LYS A 168 -12.40 9.20 -4.99
CA LYS A 168 -13.02 10.04 -6.02
C LYS A 168 -12.05 10.43 -7.13
N LYS A 169 -10.76 10.55 -6.82
CA LYS A 169 -9.68 10.79 -7.79
C LYS A 169 -8.45 9.99 -7.37
N LEU A 170 -7.81 9.38 -8.35
CA LEU A 170 -6.57 8.64 -8.22
C LEU A 170 -5.76 8.86 -9.50
N GLU A 171 -4.69 9.64 -9.41
CA GLU A 171 -3.88 10.06 -10.54
C GLU A 171 -2.40 9.79 -10.26
N VAL A 172 -1.72 9.14 -11.20
CA VAL A 172 -0.28 8.91 -11.16
C VAL A 172 0.38 9.73 -12.26
N THR A 173 1.37 10.55 -11.92
CA THR A 173 2.09 11.39 -12.87
C THR A 173 3.59 11.22 -12.76
N GLU A 174 4.30 11.66 -13.79
CA GLU A 174 5.75 11.83 -13.71
C GLU A 174 6.13 12.89 -12.67
N GLY A 175 7.36 12.78 -12.20
CA GLY A 175 8.02 13.77 -11.38
C GLY A 175 8.32 15.09 -12.10
N ILE A 176 8.43 16.16 -11.33
CA ILE A 176 9.01 17.41 -11.77
C ILE A 176 10.53 17.21 -11.87
N SER A 177 11.08 17.38 -13.06
CA SER A 177 12.52 17.40 -13.30
C SER A 177 13.02 18.85 -13.25
N ASP A 178 14.22 19.07 -12.73
CA ASP A 178 14.92 20.37 -12.79
C ASP A 178 15.32 20.75 -14.23
#